data_AF-A0A813BM42-F1
#
_entry.id   AF-A0A813BM42-F1
#
_cell.length_a   1.000
_cell.length_b   1.000
_cell.length_c   1.000
_cell.angle_alpha   90.00
_cell.angle_beta   90.00
_cell.angle_gamma   90.00
#
_symmetry.space_group_name_H-M   'P 1'
#
loop_
_entity.id
_entity.type
_entity.pdbx_description
1 polymer ?
#
loop_
_entity_poly.entity_id
_entity_poly.type
_entity_poly.pdbx_seq_one_letter_code
_entity_poly.pdbx_strand_id
1 'polypeptide(L)'
;VQALFTQLGPLSTGKFSSLRVALLFKPGNYSLDVPVGFYTQVLGLGESPEEVTFTGRRGVYGPSEADNVNFNTFWKAVENVANRPTSQRTTWSVSQAAPMRRVKVHGDLAFGEPGKDGPSEGSGGFVANLEVTGTVDLVRQQQWLIRSCKVRNTTYFDSPPRAVNFVYVGTEGAPAETSCTNSLQDPVSPHPQNLLVEKPPVLLEKPYITVDAMGKFNLAIPRPVWGRSGPSWDEADLTGFEHVFV
;
A
#
# COMPACT_ATOMS: atom_id res chain seq x y z
N VAL A 1 -21.49 -7.02 8.63
CA VAL A 1 -20.23 -7.10 7.85
C VAL A 1 -19.13 -6.24 8.47
N GLN A 2 -19.31 -4.93 8.69
CA GLN A 2 -18.26 -4.07 9.26
C GLN A 2 -17.66 -4.59 10.59
N ALA A 3 -18.52 -5.02 11.52
CA ALA A 3 -18.08 -5.56 12.82
C ALA A 3 -17.24 -6.84 12.70
N LEU A 4 -17.43 -7.62 11.63
CA LEU A 4 -16.63 -8.82 11.36
C LEU A 4 -15.17 -8.41 11.09
N PHE A 5 -14.94 -7.41 10.24
CA PHE A 5 -13.57 -7.00 9.88
C PHE A 5 -12.79 -6.45 11.08
N THR A 6 -13.45 -5.75 12.00
CA THR A 6 -12.80 -5.27 13.23
C THR A 6 -12.39 -6.41 14.17
N GLN A 7 -13.06 -7.57 14.10
CA GLN A 7 -12.69 -8.76 14.86
C GLN A 7 -11.59 -9.58 14.17
N LEU A 8 -11.35 -9.39 12.87
CA LEU A 8 -10.35 -10.11 12.11
C LEU A 8 -8.99 -9.40 12.20
N GLY A 9 -8.15 -9.88 13.11
CA GLY A 9 -6.83 -9.28 13.36
C GLY A 9 -6.90 -7.97 14.15
N PRO A 10 -7.61 -7.91 15.30
CA PRO A 10 -7.86 -6.66 16.03
C PRO A 10 -6.54 -5.92 16.33
N LEU A 11 -6.53 -4.59 16.24
CA LEU A 11 -5.32 -3.80 16.54
C LEU A 11 -4.83 -3.98 17.98
N SER A 12 -5.75 -3.88 18.95
CA SER A 12 -5.41 -3.87 20.37
C SER A 12 -4.86 -5.20 20.92
N THR A 13 -5.22 -6.34 20.31
CA THR A 13 -4.86 -7.67 20.83
C THR A 13 -4.22 -8.59 19.79
N GLY A 14 -4.21 -8.19 18.51
CA GLY A 14 -3.86 -9.06 17.40
C GLY A 14 -2.36 -9.26 17.17
N LYS A 15 -1.49 -8.43 17.76
CA LYS A 15 -0.04 -8.43 17.48
C LYS A 15 0.61 -9.81 17.65
N PHE A 16 0.24 -10.55 18.69
CA PHE A 16 0.76 -11.90 18.97
C PHE A 16 -0.26 -13.00 18.73
N SER A 17 -1.31 -12.70 17.96
CA SER A 17 -2.34 -13.70 17.63
C SER A 17 -1.79 -14.78 16.71
N SER A 18 -2.25 -16.01 16.90
CA SER A 18 -2.05 -17.12 15.96
C SER A 18 -3.01 -17.08 14.78
N LEU A 19 -4.03 -16.20 14.80
CA LEU A 19 -4.99 -16.07 13.71
C LEU A 19 -4.31 -15.60 12.42
N ARG A 20 -4.72 -16.16 11.28
CA ARG A 20 -4.32 -15.73 9.94
C ARG A 20 -5.57 -15.58 9.09
N VAL A 21 -5.73 -14.44 8.42
CA VAL A 21 -6.94 -14.11 7.67
C VAL A 21 -6.59 -13.66 6.27
N ALA A 22 -7.21 -14.27 5.27
CA ALA A 22 -7.22 -13.78 3.90
C ALA A 22 -8.66 -13.45 3.51
N LEU A 23 -8.90 -12.20 3.11
CA LEU A 23 -10.19 -11.70 2.63
C LEU A 23 -10.13 -11.58 1.12
N LEU A 24 -10.79 -12.50 0.41
CA LEU A 24 -10.79 -12.56 -1.04
C LEU A 24 -12.10 -11.98 -1.59
N PHE A 25 -11.99 -10.97 -2.44
CA PHE A 25 -13.12 -10.27 -3.05
C PHE A 25 -13.15 -10.57 -4.54
N LYS A 26 -14.28 -11.10 -5.03
CA LYS A 26 -14.52 -11.32 -6.46
C LYS A 26 -14.63 -9.97 -7.20
N PRO A 27 -14.49 -9.94 -8.53
CA PRO A 27 -14.84 -8.76 -9.32
C PRO A 27 -16.22 -8.20 -8.93
N GLY A 28 -16.27 -6.90 -8.67
CA GLY A 28 -17.46 -6.22 -8.18
C GLY A 28 -17.18 -4.86 -7.53
N ASN A 29 -18.27 -4.16 -7.20
CA ASN A 29 -18.26 -2.90 -6.47
C ASN A 29 -18.76 -3.11 -5.04
N TYR A 30 -18.00 -2.63 -4.07
CA TYR A 30 -18.21 -2.85 -2.65
C TYR A 30 -18.29 -1.52 -1.90
N SER A 31 -19.50 -1.11 -1.52
CA SER A 31 -19.75 0.08 -0.69
C SER A 31 -19.42 -0.20 0.79
N LEU A 32 -18.18 -0.55 1.08
CA LEU A 32 -17.73 -0.96 2.41
C LEU A 32 -16.33 -0.43 2.72
N ASP A 33 -16.04 -0.30 4.02
CA ASP A 33 -14.71 0.00 4.52
C ASP A 33 -14.08 -1.27 5.10
N VAL A 34 -12.83 -1.60 4.73
CA VAL A 34 -12.10 -2.73 5.33
C VAL A 34 -10.96 -2.22 6.20
N PRO A 35 -11.11 -2.17 7.54
CA PRO A 35 -10.00 -1.94 8.44
C PRO A 35 -9.10 -3.17 8.46
N VAL A 36 -7.90 -3.08 7.90
CA VAL A 36 -6.98 -4.22 7.82
C VAL A 36 -6.26 -4.43 9.14
N GLY A 37 -6.62 -5.53 9.80
CA GLY A 37 -6.05 -5.99 11.07
C GLY A 37 -4.67 -6.65 10.97
N PHE A 38 -4.07 -7.00 12.12
CA PHE A 38 -2.86 -7.85 12.18
C PHE A 38 -3.13 -9.22 11.56
N TYR A 39 -2.15 -9.72 10.82
CA TYR A 39 -2.20 -10.99 10.11
C TYR A 39 -3.38 -11.14 9.14
N THR A 40 -3.85 -10.00 8.61
CA THR A 40 -4.94 -9.93 7.65
C THR A 40 -4.43 -9.44 6.31
N GLN A 41 -4.75 -10.18 5.25
CA GLN A 41 -4.51 -9.77 3.87
C GLN A 41 -5.84 -9.60 3.13
N VAL A 42 -6.00 -8.48 2.42
CA VAL A 42 -7.12 -8.23 1.51
C VAL A 42 -6.65 -8.49 0.07
N LEU A 43 -7.40 -9.27 -0.69
CA LEU A 43 -7.08 -9.70 -2.05
C LEU A 43 -8.28 -9.44 -2.96
N GLY A 44 -8.10 -8.64 -4.01
CA GLY A 44 -9.04 -8.63 -5.12
C GLY A 44 -8.71 -9.73 -6.14
N LEU A 45 -9.74 -10.42 -6.62
CA LEU A 45 -9.63 -11.54 -7.56
C LEU A 45 -9.91 -11.14 -9.02
N GLY A 46 -9.86 -9.85 -9.35
CA GLY A 46 -9.93 -9.38 -10.74
C GLY A 46 -8.61 -9.57 -11.49
N GLU A 47 -8.64 -9.48 -12.80
CA GLU A 47 -7.40 -9.42 -13.59
C GLU A 47 -6.69 -8.08 -13.39
N SER A 48 -7.47 -7.00 -13.21
CA SER A 48 -7.00 -5.66 -12.86
C SER A 48 -7.52 -5.19 -11.49
N PRO A 49 -6.88 -4.18 -10.85
CA PRO A 49 -7.38 -3.63 -9.58
C PRO A 49 -8.76 -3.01 -9.71
N GLU A 50 -9.08 -2.45 -10.88
CA GLU A 50 -10.32 -1.73 -11.15
C GLU A 50 -11.56 -2.65 -11.12
N GLU A 51 -11.37 -3.95 -11.37
CA GLU A 51 -12.44 -4.93 -11.30
C GLU A 51 -12.93 -5.19 -9.87
N VAL A 52 -12.14 -4.88 -8.84
CA VAL A 52 -12.52 -5.02 -7.43
C VAL A 52 -12.45 -3.66 -6.75
N THR A 53 -13.57 -2.93 -6.79
CA THR A 53 -13.62 -1.54 -6.35
C THR A 53 -14.30 -1.39 -5.01
N PHE A 54 -13.68 -0.64 -4.09
CA PHE A 54 -14.25 -0.25 -2.81
C PHE A 54 -14.67 1.22 -2.81
N THR A 55 -15.93 1.48 -2.50
CA THR A 55 -16.57 2.82 -2.47
C THR A 55 -17.02 3.22 -1.06
N GLY A 56 -16.42 2.63 -0.02
CA GLY A 56 -16.61 3.05 1.37
C GLY A 56 -16.13 4.48 1.63
N ARG A 57 -16.17 4.92 2.88
CA ARG A 57 -15.69 6.27 3.24
C ARG A 57 -14.17 6.38 3.06
N ARG A 58 -13.44 5.29 3.33
CA ARG A 58 -11.97 5.13 3.23
C ARG A 58 -11.56 4.01 2.26
N GLY A 59 -12.46 3.07 1.97
CA GLY A 59 -12.17 1.86 1.18
C GLY A 59 -11.45 0.81 2.03
N VAL A 60 -10.49 0.09 1.44
CA VAL A 60 -9.56 -0.77 2.19
C VAL A 60 -8.47 0.09 2.80
N TYR A 61 -8.26 0.03 4.12
CA TYR A 61 -7.35 0.93 4.82
C TYR A 61 -6.64 0.26 5.99
N GLY A 62 -5.45 0.74 6.33
CA GLY A 62 -4.67 0.34 7.49
C GLY A 62 -4.95 1.32 8.63
N PRO A 63 -5.80 0.97 9.60
CA PRO A 63 -6.12 1.86 10.71
C PRO A 63 -4.89 2.13 11.58
N SER A 64 -4.81 3.34 12.12
CA SER A 64 -3.82 3.69 13.15
C SER A 64 -4.16 3.05 14.49
N GLU A 65 -3.14 2.75 15.29
CA GLU A 65 -3.29 2.52 16.73
C GLU A 65 -3.90 3.75 17.42
N ALA A 66 -4.54 3.52 18.56
CA ALA A 66 -5.32 4.54 19.28
C ALA A 66 -4.49 5.73 19.78
N ASP A 67 -3.20 5.52 20.02
CA ASP A 67 -2.23 6.54 20.45
C ASP A 67 -1.50 7.21 19.27
N ASN A 68 -1.86 6.86 18.02
CA ASN A 68 -1.20 7.30 16.79
C ASN A 68 0.27 6.89 16.65
N VAL A 69 0.75 5.91 17.43
CA VAL A 69 2.12 5.38 17.39
C VAL A 69 2.14 3.98 16.76
N ASN A 70 2.49 3.90 15.48
CA ASN A 70 2.34 2.69 14.68
C ASN A 70 3.65 1.90 14.46
N PHE A 71 4.70 2.14 15.27
CA PHE A 71 6.01 1.48 15.14
C PHE A 71 5.95 -0.05 15.24
N ASN A 72 4.83 -0.59 15.68
CA ASN A 72 4.63 -2.02 15.90
C ASN A 72 3.40 -2.58 15.15
N THR A 73 2.93 -1.84 14.14
CA THR A 73 1.76 -2.17 13.30
C THR A 73 2.20 -2.94 12.06
N PHE A 74 2.36 -4.26 12.21
CA PHE A 74 2.97 -5.17 11.23
C PHE A 74 1.97 -6.15 10.61
N TRP A 75 2.46 -6.94 9.64
CA TRP A 75 1.81 -8.15 9.10
C TRP A 75 0.40 -7.89 8.57
N LYS A 76 0.27 -6.88 7.71
CA LYS A 76 -0.96 -6.53 7.01
C LYS A 76 -0.70 -6.60 5.52
N ALA A 77 -1.70 -6.80 4.69
CA ALA A 77 -1.49 -6.63 3.25
C ALA A 77 -2.77 -6.28 2.53
N VAL A 78 -2.63 -5.57 1.41
CA VAL A 78 -3.71 -5.36 0.45
C VAL A 78 -3.16 -5.50 -0.95
N GLU A 79 -3.85 -6.28 -1.79
CA GLU A 79 -3.46 -6.49 -3.18
C GLU A 79 -4.63 -6.47 -4.15
N ASN A 80 -4.38 -5.89 -5.33
CA ASN A 80 -5.25 -5.99 -6.52
C ASN A 80 -6.67 -5.43 -6.32
N VAL A 81 -6.76 -4.22 -5.76
CA VAL A 81 -8.03 -3.52 -5.52
C VAL A 81 -7.97 -2.07 -5.96
N ALA A 82 -9.12 -1.50 -6.27
CA ALA A 82 -9.29 -0.06 -6.46
C ALA A 82 -10.04 0.54 -5.26
N ASN A 83 -9.47 1.58 -4.65
CA ASN A 83 -10.14 2.39 -3.64
C ASN A 83 -10.68 3.66 -4.29
N ARG A 84 -11.98 3.91 -4.14
CA ARG A 84 -12.70 5.13 -4.52
C ARG A 84 -13.43 5.71 -3.31
N PRO A 85 -12.69 6.21 -2.30
CA PRO A 85 -13.30 6.67 -1.07
C PRO A 85 -14.23 7.86 -1.32
N THR A 86 -15.40 7.85 -0.67
CA THR A 86 -16.49 8.80 -0.97
C THR A 86 -16.48 10.08 -0.15
N SER A 87 -15.82 10.09 1.00
CA SER A 87 -15.87 11.22 1.94
C SER A 87 -14.61 11.41 2.79
N GLN A 88 -13.66 10.48 2.73
CA GLN A 88 -12.35 10.59 3.37
C GLN A 88 -11.26 10.19 2.38
N ARG A 89 -10.00 10.17 2.82
CA ARG A 89 -8.88 9.61 2.05
C ARG A 89 -8.56 8.20 2.51
N THR A 90 -7.90 7.42 1.66
CA THR A 90 -7.35 6.12 2.06
C THR A 90 -6.16 6.33 2.98
N THR A 91 -6.13 5.62 4.11
CA THR A 91 -4.99 5.61 5.05
C THR A 91 -4.37 4.23 5.12
N TRP A 92 -3.04 4.17 5.28
CA TRP A 92 -2.28 2.94 5.46
C TRP A 92 -1.24 3.14 6.56
N SER A 93 -1.74 3.30 7.79
CA SER A 93 -0.95 3.55 9.00
C SER A 93 -0.29 2.25 9.47
N VAL A 94 0.95 2.01 9.04
CA VAL A 94 1.66 0.75 9.26
C VAL A 94 3.16 0.96 9.51
N SER A 95 3.84 -0.13 9.86
CA SER A 95 5.30 -0.26 9.85
C SER A 95 5.75 -1.41 8.94
N GLN A 96 6.81 -2.17 9.29
CA GLN A 96 7.36 -3.24 8.44
C GLN A 96 6.37 -4.39 8.20
N ALA A 97 6.66 -5.18 7.15
CA ALA A 97 5.86 -6.35 6.75
C ALA A 97 4.37 -6.03 6.49
N ALA A 98 4.08 -4.83 5.96
CA ALA A 98 2.73 -4.37 5.67
C ALA A 98 2.54 -3.87 4.21
N PRO A 99 2.80 -4.70 3.18
CA PRO A 99 2.83 -4.22 1.80
C PRO A 99 1.47 -3.84 1.23
N MET A 100 1.47 -2.82 0.37
CA MET A 100 0.38 -2.51 -0.57
C MET A 100 0.89 -2.78 -1.98
N ARG A 101 0.25 -3.70 -2.70
CA ARG A 101 0.68 -4.09 -4.04
C ARG A 101 -0.46 -4.03 -5.03
N ARG A 102 -0.21 -3.59 -6.25
CA ARG A 102 -1.21 -3.68 -7.32
C ARG A 102 -2.52 -2.95 -6.95
N VAL A 103 -2.44 -1.76 -6.36
CA VAL A 103 -3.61 -1.00 -5.88
C VAL A 103 -3.79 0.27 -6.69
N LYS A 104 -5.04 0.69 -6.90
CA LYS A 104 -5.34 2.02 -7.45
C LYS A 104 -6.14 2.84 -6.46
N VAL A 105 -5.60 3.96 -6.01
CA VAL A 105 -6.28 4.89 -5.11
C VAL A 105 -6.76 6.09 -5.92
N HIS A 106 -8.07 6.23 -6.03
CA HIS A 106 -8.72 7.40 -6.62
C HIS A 106 -8.86 8.48 -5.54
N GLY A 107 -7.91 9.40 -5.49
CA GLY A 107 -7.78 10.43 -4.47
C GLY A 107 -6.45 10.35 -3.75
N ASP A 108 -6.39 10.89 -2.53
CA ASP A 108 -5.18 10.92 -1.72
C ASP A 108 -4.95 9.59 -1.00
N LEU A 109 -3.67 9.25 -0.80
CA LEU A 109 -3.22 8.16 0.05
C LEU A 109 -2.32 8.73 1.15
N ALA A 110 -2.62 8.44 2.41
CA ALA A 110 -1.72 8.78 3.52
C ALA A 110 -1.16 7.51 4.17
N PHE A 111 0.15 7.44 4.41
CA PHE A 111 0.81 6.37 5.15
C PHE A 111 0.73 6.59 6.67
N GLY A 112 -0.36 7.20 7.12
CA GLY A 112 -0.60 7.61 8.49
C GLY A 112 -1.95 8.33 8.60
N GLU A 113 -2.43 8.55 9.82
CA GLU A 113 -3.55 9.46 10.08
C GLU A 113 -2.99 10.88 10.28
N PRO A 114 -3.33 11.87 9.44
CA PRO A 114 -2.86 13.25 9.60
C PRO A 114 -3.67 14.05 10.65
N GLY A 115 -4.52 13.39 11.43
CA GLY A 115 -5.66 13.96 12.15
C GLY A 115 -5.38 14.92 13.31
N LYS A 116 -6.46 15.34 13.99
CA LYS A 116 -6.49 16.42 15.01
C LYS A 116 -5.63 16.16 16.24
N ASP A 117 -5.46 14.89 16.63
CA ASP A 117 -4.66 14.49 17.79
C ASP A 117 -3.15 14.39 17.47
N GLY A 118 -2.74 15.00 16.35
CA GLY A 118 -1.39 14.97 15.82
C GLY A 118 -1.22 13.90 14.74
N PRO A 119 -0.27 14.12 13.80
CA PRO A 119 -0.03 13.18 12.72
C PRO A 119 0.53 11.85 13.23
N SER A 120 0.03 10.70 12.80
CA SER A 120 0.57 9.42 13.25
C SER A 120 2.02 9.21 12.82
N GLU A 121 2.78 8.49 13.63
CA GLU A 121 4.16 8.08 13.31
C GLU A 121 4.27 6.57 13.08
N GLY A 122 5.25 6.15 12.30
CA GLY A 122 5.47 4.75 11.93
C GLY A 122 6.84 4.50 11.31
N SER A 123 7.16 3.21 11.12
CA SER A 123 8.43 2.74 10.55
C SER A 123 8.13 1.94 9.27
N GLY A 124 7.58 2.65 8.31
CA GLY A 124 7.03 2.17 7.06
C GLY A 124 8.03 1.51 6.12
N GLY A 125 7.49 1.20 4.96
CA GLY A 125 7.68 -0.13 4.41
C GLY A 125 7.78 -0.15 2.90
N PHE A 126 6.94 -0.97 2.27
CA PHE A 126 7.04 -1.29 0.86
C PHE A 126 5.71 -1.15 0.15
N VAL A 127 5.65 -0.31 -0.88
CA VAL A 127 4.54 -0.33 -1.86
C VAL A 127 5.09 -0.61 -3.25
N ALA A 128 4.30 -1.34 -4.04
CA ALA A 128 4.65 -1.50 -5.44
C ALA A 128 3.46 -1.65 -6.37
N ASN A 129 3.67 -1.29 -7.64
CA ASN A 129 2.65 -1.38 -8.68
C ASN A 129 1.37 -0.64 -8.24
N LEU A 130 1.53 0.59 -7.76
CA LEU A 130 0.48 1.39 -7.15
C LEU A 130 0.23 2.63 -8.00
N GLU A 131 -1.04 2.96 -8.25
CA GLU A 131 -1.42 4.25 -8.82
C GLU A 131 -2.20 5.06 -7.78
N VAL A 132 -1.78 6.30 -7.52
CA VAL A 132 -2.50 7.25 -6.68
C VAL A 132 -2.79 8.49 -7.52
N THR A 133 -4.07 8.78 -7.75
CA THR A 133 -4.47 9.90 -8.60
C THR A 133 -4.33 11.26 -7.89
N GLY A 134 -4.34 11.25 -6.56
CA GLY A 134 -4.10 12.41 -5.70
C GLY A 134 -2.66 12.49 -5.18
N THR A 135 -2.52 13.04 -3.97
CA THR A 135 -1.23 13.17 -3.29
C THR A 135 -0.95 11.95 -2.41
N VAL A 136 0.31 11.50 -2.41
CA VAL A 136 0.81 10.57 -1.39
C VAL A 136 1.36 11.38 -0.21
N ASP A 137 0.81 11.18 0.98
CA ASP A 137 1.28 11.81 2.21
C ASP A 137 1.98 10.77 3.09
N LEU A 138 3.29 10.89 3.26
CA LEU A 138 4.09 10.00 4.10
C LEU A 138 3.96 10.34 5.59
N VAL A 139 3.30 11.44 5.95
CA VAL A 139 3.04 11.83 7.35
C VAL A 139 4.35 11.83 8.15
N ARG A 140 4.41 11.23 9.34
CA ARG A 140 5.63 11.10 10.18
C ARG A 140 6.28 9.71 10.04
N GLN A 141 6.27 9.14 8.83
CA GLN A 141 6.94 7.87 8.57
C GLN A 141 8.46 8.03 8.54
N GLN A 142 9.17 7.09 9.15
CA GLN A 142 10.64 7.07 9.16
C GLN A 142 11.21 6.77 7.76
N GLN A 143 10.65 5.78 7.05
CA GLN A 143 11.15 5.35 5.75
C GLN A 143 10.10 4.66 4.88
N TRP A 144 10.34 4.60 3.56
CA TRP A 144 9.56 3.82 2.59
C TRP A 144 10.38 3.47 1.33
N LEU A 145 10.07 2.33 0.72
CA LEU A 145 10.40 1.98 -0.67
C LEU A 145 9.13 1.98 -1.53
N ILE A 146 9.12 2.82 -2.55
CA ILE A 146 7.99 3.07 -3.45
C ILE A 146 8.43 2.68 -4.87
N ARG A 147 7.99 1.51 -5.35
CA ARG A 147 8.50 0.90 -6.60
C ARG A 147 7.42 0.69 -7.66
N SER A 148 7.70 1.00 -8.92
CA SER A 148 6.74 0.81 -10.03
C SER A 148 5.42 1.56 -9.79
N CYS A 149 5.47 2.73 -9.17
CA CYS A 149 4.26 3.47 -8.81
C CYS A 149 4.02 4.63 -9.77
N LYS A 150 2.79 5.17 -9.76
CA LYS A 150 2.46 6.44 -10.36
C LYS A 150 1.77 7.31 -9.32
N VAL A 151 2.38 8.44 -9.00
CA VAL A 151 1.88 9.39 -8.02
C VAL A 151 1.88 10.78 -8.64
N ARG A 152 0.99 11.68 -8.18
CA ARG A 152 0.99 13.07 -8.65
C ARG A 152 2.04 13.91 -7.93
N ASN A 153 2.13 13.72 -6.62
CA ASN A 153 3.04 14.41 -5.71
C ASN A 153 3.20 13.58 -4.44
N THR A 154 4.32 13.78 -3.73
CA THR A 154 4.54 13.22 -2.40
C THR A 154 4.82 14.34 -1.38
N THR A 155 4.21 14.24 -0.20
CA THR A 155 4.47 15.11 0.95
C THR A 155 4.90 14.28 2.15
N TYR A 156 5.51 14.93 3.14
CA TYR A 156 5.86 14.35 4.44
C TYR A 156 5.90 15.45 5.49
N PHE A 157 5.86 15.07 6.76
CA PHE A 157 5.94 16.01 7.88
C PHE A 157 7.38 16.48 8.08
N ASP A 158 7.58 17.80 8.03
CA ASP A 158 8.90 18.44 7.95
C ASP A 158 9.30 19.25 9.19
N SER A 159 8.47 19.31 10.26
CA SER A 159 8.75 20.17 11.43
C SER A 159 8.40 19.55 12.81
N PRO A 160 9.36 18.95 13.54
CA PRO A 160 10.73 18.66 13.10
C PRO A 160 10.74 17.50 12.11
N PRO A 161 11.69 17.45 11.16
CA PRO A 161 11.77 16.37 10.21
C PRO A 161 12.13 15.06 10.92
N ARG A 162 11.32 14.02 10.72
CA ARG A 162 11.54 12.66 11.26
C ARG A 162 11.78 11.61 10.17
N ALA A 163 11.75 12.03 8.91
CA ALA A 163 11.89 11.18 7.74
C ALA A 163 13.37 10.93 7.42
N VAL A 164 13.77 9.66 7.45
CA VAL A 164 15.15 9.22 7.27
C VAL A 164 15.46 8.91 5.80
N ASN A 165 14.59 8.16 5.10
CA ASN A 165 14.78 7.85 3.68
C ASN A 165 13.49 7.41 2.95
N PHE A 166 13.13 8.12 1.88
CA PHE A 166 12.06 7.72 0.95
C PHE A 166 12.65 7.40 -0.42
N VAL A 167 12.71 6.10 -0.74
CA VAL A 167 13.35 5.58 -1.95
C VAL A 167 12.30 5.30 -3.01
N TYR A 168 12.53 5.82 -4.21
CA TYR A 168 11.67 5.68 -5.37
C TYR A 168 12.39 4.87 -6.45
N VAL A 169 11.75 3.82 -6.97
CA VAL A 169 12.35 2.96 -8.00
C VAL A 169 11.34 2.72 -9.11
N GLY A 170 11.56 3.28 -10.29
CA GLY A 170 10.60 3.19 -11.39
C GLY A 170 9.27 3.87 -11.06
N THR A 171 9.28 4.91 -10.23
CA THR A 171 8.05 5.61 -9.82
C THR A 171 7.87 6.89 -10.62
N GLU A 172 6.79 6.95 -11.40
CA GLU A 172 6.37 8.15 -12.11
C GLU A 172 5.85 9.20 -11.13
N GLY A 173 6.27 10.45 -11.31
CA GLY A 173 5.90 11.57 -10.44
C GLY A 173 6.60 11.57 -9.07
N ALA A 174 7.63 10.73 -8.88
CA ALA A 174 8.52 10.84 -7.74
C ALA A 174 9.26 12.19 -7.74
N PRO A 175 9.55 12.77 -6.57
CA PRO A 175 10.39 13.96 -6.50
C PRO A 175 11.82 13.62 -6.95
N ALA A 176 12.44 14.51 -7.73
CA ALA A 176 13.82 14.33 -8.21
C ALA A 176 14.84 14.28 -7.06
N GLU A 177 14.53 15.00 -5.98
CA GLU A 177 15.34 15.12 -4.78
C GLU A 177 14.45 15.05 -3.53
N THR A 178 15.00 14.56 -2.43
CA THR A 178 14.31 14.54 -1.14
C THR A 178 15.12 15.30 -0.09
N SER A 179 14.44 16.03 0.80
CA SER A 179 15.06 16.73 1.94
C SER A 179 15.01 15.90 3.22
N CYS A 180 14.99 14.56 3.10
CA CYS A 180 15.05 13.65 4.24
C CYS A 180 16.32 13.88 5.06
N THR A 181 16.23 13.75 6.38
CA THR A 181 17.36 13.93 7.32
C THR A 181 17.37 12.82 8.36
N ASN A 182 18.56 12.36 8.71
CA ASN A 182 18.79 11.39 9.78
C ASN A 182 19.19 12.07 11.11
N SER A 183 19.13 13.41 11.18
CA SER A 183 19.56 14.16 12.36
C SER A 183 18.41 14.45 13.33
N LEU A 184 18.61 14.14 14.61
CA LEU A 184 17.71 14.52 15.71
C LEU A 184 17.72 16.05 16.00
N GLN A 185 18.71 16.77 15.47
CA GLN A 185 18.88 18.22 15.58
C GLN A 185 18.86 18.82 14.16
N ASP A 186 17.97 19.76 13.93
CA ASP A 186 17.74 20.42 12.64
C ASP A 186 18.95 21.29 12.19
N PRO A 187 19.49 21.14 10.97
CA PRO A 187 19.93 19.89 10.37
C PRO A 187 21.42 19.92 9.99
N VAL A 188 22.14 18.80 10.16
CA VAL A 188 23.35 18.52 9.35
C VAL A 188 23.07 17.31 8.46
N SER A 189 22.42 17.58 7.34
CA SER A 189 22.88 17.12 6.02
C SER A 189 22.24 18.02 4.95
N PRO A 190 22.86 19.15 4.56
CA PRO A 190 22.25 20.16 3.68
C PRO A 190 22.21 19.74 2.20
N HIS A 191 22.44 18.47 1.87
CA HIS A 191 22.40 17.99 0.49
C HIS A 191 21.17 17.13 0.26
N PRO A 192 20.37 17.43 -0.78
CA PRO A 192 19.27 16.58 -1.18
C PRO A 192 19.79 15.16 -1.43
N GLN A 193 19.12 14.17 -0.85
CA GLN A 193 19.48 12.78 -1.12
C GLN A 193 18.86 12.37 -2.46
N ASN A 194 19.69 11.90 -3.38
CA ASN A 194 19.23 11.25 -4.60
C ASN A 194 18.77 9.82 -4.25
N LEU A 195 17.48 9.69 -3.95
CA LEU A 195 16.83 8.43 -3.61
C LEU A 195 15.90 7.95 -4.75
N LEU A 196 16.16 8.39 -5.98
CA LEU A 196 15.36 8.06 -7.16
C LEU A 196 16.17 7.22 -8.15
N VAL A 197 15.68 6.02 -8.44
CA VAL A 197 16.08 5.21 -9.59
C VAL A 197 14.97 5.29 -10.61
N GLU A 198 15.10 6.17 -11.62
CA GLU A 198 14.02 6.41 -12.59
C GLU A 198 13.67 5.16 -13.40
N LYS A 199 14.68 4.43 -13.88
CA LYS A 199 14.52 3.25 -14.75
C LYS A 199 15.27 2.05 -14.17
N PRO A 200 14.63 1.25 -13.31
CA PRO A 200 15.22 -0.01 -12.86
C PRO A 200 15.50 -0.94 -14.05
N PRO A 201 16.61 -1.70 -14.02
CA PRO A 201 16.99 -2.56 -15.14
C PRO A 201 15.97 -3.66 -15.41
N VAL A 202 15.37 -4.21 -14.36
CA VAL A 202 14.31 -5.21 -14.43
C VAL A 202 13.33 -5.03 -13.28
N LEU A 203 12.05 -5.24 -13.57
CA LEU A 203 10.95 -5.31 -12.60
C LEU A 203 10.18 -6.60 -12.84
N LEU A 204 9.82 -7.28 -11.75
CA LEU A 204 8.96 -8.45 -11.79
C LEU A 204 7.97 -8.34 -10.65
N GLU A 205 6.69 -8.26 -10.98
CA GLU A 205 5.64 -8.17 -9.97
C GLU A 205 5.30 -9.54 -9.39
N LYS A 206 4.76 -9.54 -8.16
CA LYS A 206 4.37 -10.77 -7.47
C LYS A 206 3.21 -11.45 -8.23
N PRO A 207 3.22 -12.78 -8.41
CA PRO A 207 2.04 -13.53 -8.85
C PRO A 207 0.82 -13.27 -7.97
N TYR A 208 -0.38 -13.31 -8.55
CA TYR A 208 -1.64 -13.02 -7.85
C TYR A 208 -2.77 -13.92 -8.32
N ILE A 209 -3.80 -14.04 -7.49
CA ILE A 209 -4.94 -14.92 -7.74
C ILE A 209 -6.04 -14.14 -8.44
N THR A 210 -6.64 -14.71 -9.48
CA THR A 210 -7.82 -14.19 -10.16
C THR A 210 -8.94 -15.23 -10.18
N VAL A 211 -10.16 -14.80 -10.47
CA VAL A 211 -11.31 -15.68 -10.69
C VAL A 211 -12.04 -15.26 -11.96
N ASP A 212 -12.32 -16.21 -12.85
CA ASP A 212 -13.06 -15.94 -14.08
C ASP A 212 -14.58 -15.89 -13.86
N ALA A 213 -15.32 -15.55 -14.92
CA ALA A 213 -16.78 -15.46 -14.89
C ALA A 213 -17.49 -16.79 -14.58
N MET A 214 -16.82 -17.93 -14.79
CA MET A 214 -17.33 -19.26 -14.46
C MET A 214 -16.99 -19.67 -13.02
N GLY A 215 -16.23 -18.86 -12.28
CA GLY A 215 -15.80 -19.13 -10.92
C GLY A 215 -14.52 -19.96 -10.83
N LYS A 216 -13.80 -20.17 -11.94
CA LYS A 216 -12.52 -20.87 -11.96
C LYS A 216 -11.42 -19.93 -11.48
N PHE A 217 -10.62 -20.40 -10.53
CA PHE A 217 -9.47 -19.66 -10.02
C PHE A 217 -8.25 -19.85 -10.92
N ASN A 218 -7.52 -18.77 -11.17
CA ASN A 218 -6.28 -18.76 -11.95
C ASN A 218 -5.16 -18.05 -11.17
N LEU A 219 -3.93 -18.51 -11.37
CA LEU A 219 -2.72 -17.81 -10.94
C LEU A 219 -2.24 -16.96 -12.11
N ALA A 220 -2.27 -15.64 -11.92
CA ALA A 220 -1.64 -14.70 -12.82
C ALA A 220 -0.16 -14.59 -12.47
N ILE A 221 0.70 -14.81 -13.46
CA ILE A 221 2.16 -14.80 -13.36
C ILE A 221 2.67 -13.61 -14.18
N PRO A 222 2.98 -12.47 -13.54
CA PRO A 222 3.54 -11.32 -14.23
C PRO A 222 4.84 -11.67 -14.95
N ARG A 223 5.06 -11.06 -16.12
CA ARG A 223 6.32 -11.17 -16.86
C ARG A 223 7.34 -10.14 -16.35
N PRO A 224 8.65 -10.43 -16.43
CA PRO A 224 9.66 -9.42 -16.20
C PRO A 224 9.54 -8.29 -17.23
N VAL A 225 9.81 -7.07 -16.79
CA VAL A 225 9.76 -5.85 -17.60
C VAL A 225 11.06 -5.10 -17.42
N TRP A 226 11.66 -4.61 -18.52
CA TRP A 226 12.97 -3.98 -18.51
C TRP A 226 12.88 -2.48 -18.76
N GLY A 227 13.66 -1.69 -18.01
CA GLY A 227 13.79 -0.25 -18.24
C GLY A 227 12.49 0.57 -18.14
N ARG A 228 11.50 0.05 -17.42
CA ARG A 228 10.16 0.65 -17.28
C ARG A 228 10.00 1.40 -15.96
N SER A 229 9.16 2.42 -15.98
CA SER A 229 8.63 3.14 -14.83
C SER A 229 7.10 3.04 -14.82
N GLY A 230 6.48 3.31 -13.68
CA GLY A 230 5.03 3.27 -13.51
C GLY A 230 4.48 1.87 -13.26
N PRO A 231 3.17 1.77 -12.95
CA PRO A 231 2.50 0.50 -12.74
C PRO A 231 2.35 -0.29 -14.04
N SER A 232 2.16 -1.61 -13.89
CA SER A 232 1.83 -2.55 -14.97
C SER A 232 0.67 -3.46 -14.52
N TRP A 233 -0.43 -3.39 -15.27
CA TRP A 233 -1.63 -4.17 -15.00
C TRP A 233 -1.75 -5.38 -15.95
N ASP A 234 -1.40 -5.25 -17.22
CA ASP A 234 -1.88 -6.18 -18.26
C ASP A 234 -0.87 -7.27 -18.68
N GLU A 235 0.23 -7.44 -17.94
CA GLU A 235 1.37 -8.26 -18.38
C GLU A 235 1.52 -9.57 -17.58
N ALA A 236 0.49 -10.41 -17.54
CA ALA A 236 0.54 -11.70 -16.85
C ALA A 236 0.09 -12.88 -17.72
N ASP A 237 0.83 -13.98 -17.60
CA ASP A 237 0.38 -15.30 -18.06
C ASP A 237 -0.61 -15.88 -17.06
N LEU A 238 -1.72 -16.44 -17.53
CA LEU A 238 -2.72 -17.08 -16.68
C LEU A 238 -2.53 -18.60 -16.70
N THR A 239 -2.46 -19.20 -15.51
CA THR A 239 -2.45 -20.66 -15.33
C THR A 239 -3.59 -21.05 -14.39
N GLY A 240 -4.39 -22.04 -14.77
CA GLY A 240 -5.44 -22.57 -13.90
C GLY A 240 -4.87 -23.11 -12.59
N PHE A 241 -5.56 -22.88 -11.47
CA PHE A 241 -5.10 -23.32 -10.15
C PHE A 241 -4.90 -24.84 -10.05
N GLU A 242 -5.57 -25.63 -10.90
CA GLU A 242 -5.37 -27.08 -11.00
C GLU A 242 -3.95 -27.49 -11.42
N HIS A 243 -3.15 -26.54 -11.93
CA HIS A 243 -1.75 -26.74 -12.31
C HIS A 243 -0.75 -26.11 -11.32
N VAL A 244 -1.25 -25.50 -10.24
CA VAL A 244 -0.41 -24.86 -9.22
C VAL A 244 -0.14 -25.87 -8.11
N PHE A 245 1.13 -26.24 -7.95
CA PHE A 245 1.59 -27.08 -6.85
C PHE A 245 2.08 -26.20 -5.69
N VAL A 246 1.66 -26.53 -4.47
CA VAL A 246 2.01 -25.83 -3.22
C VAL A 246 2.93 -26.70 -2.39
#